data_AF-X6F731-F1
#
_entry.id   AF-X6F731-F1
#
_cell.length_a   1.000
_cell.length_b   1.000
_cell.length_c   1.000
_cell.angle_alpha   90.00
_cell.angle_beta   90.00
_cell.angle_gamma   90.00
#
_symmetry.space_group_name_H-M   'P 1'
#
loop_
_entity.id
_entity.type
_entity.pdbx_description
1 polymer ?
#
loop_
_entity_poly.entity_id
_entity_poly.type
_entity_poly.pdbx_seq_one_letter_code
_entity_poly.pdbx_strand_id
1 'polypeptide(L)'
;MRALSAPIGAGTYHLFTIINAVIFIAIAALGIFGVFLPLATVLFPVPAETSALKFSLLLAACAFLIIGLGLPISMRLSAMLVGGKRMRETLVPAAGDDALASKVSWQINRIMLIMCGLLVPGILLFIAHDIQAGPIITALKWLAIVLMAVSTMTGIARHRKS
;
A
#
# COMPACT_ATOMS: atom_id res chain seq x y z
N MET A 1 8.48 -28.51 -15.53
CA MET A 1 8.10 -27.21 -14.94
C MET A 1 7.78 -27.46 -13.48
N ARG A 2 8.51 -26.81 -12.55
CA ARG A 2 8.32 -26.97 -11.09
C ARG A 2 6.91 -26.53 -10.73
N ALA A 3 6.20 -27.33 -9.94
CA ALA A 3 4.89 -27.00 -9.41
C ALA A 3 4.98 -25.63 -8.71
N LEU A 4 4.35 -24.62 -9.29
CA LEU A 4 4.01 -23.40 -8.56
C LEU A 4 3.12 -23.83 -7.39
N SER A 5 3.36 -23.27 -6.22
CA SER A 5 2.52 -23.51 -5.04
C SER A 5 1.05 -23.41 -5.42
N ALA A 6 0.24 -24.36 -4.96
CA ALA A 6 -1.18 -24.38 -5.25
C ALA A 6 -1.80 -23.02 -4.90
N PRO A 7 -2.70 -22.46 -5.74
CA PRO A 7 -3.27 -21.15 -5.51
C PRO A 7 -3.98 -21.11 -4.15
N ILE A 8 -3.72 -20.04 -3.39
CA ILE A 8 -4.37 -19.80 -2.11
C ILE A 8 -5.88 -19.68 -2.37
N GLY A 9 -6.69 -20.41 -1.60
CA GLY A 9 -8.14 -20.38 -1.73
C GLY A 9 -8.72 -18.97 -1.59
N ALA A 10 -9.73 -18.64 -2.40
CA ALA A 10 -10.33 -17.32 -2.47
C ALA A 10 -10.83 -16.80 -1.10
N GLY A 11 -11.31 -17.68 -0.22
CA GLY A 11 -11.73 -17.32 1.13
C GLY A 11 -10.58 -16.82 2.02
N THR A 12 -9.42 -17.48 1.95
CA THR A 12 -8.22 -17.08 2.70
C THR A 12 -7.65 -15.77 2.16
N TYR A 13 -7.68 -15.58 0.84
CA TYR A 13 -7.31 -14.31 0.22
C TYR A 13 -8.22 -13.17 0.68
N HIS A 14 -9.54 -13.38 0.67
CA HIS A 14 -10.49 -12.36 1.11
C HIS A 14 -10.34 -12.02 2.61
N LEU A 15 -10.13 -13.03 3.45
CA LEU A 15 -9.87 -12.84 4.88
C LEU A 15 -8.57 -12.04 5.11
N PHE A 16 -7.51 -12.35 4.34
CA PHE A 16 -6.27 -11.57 4.36
C PHE A 16 -6.52 -10.12 3.98
N THR A 17 -7.28 -9.83 2.92
CA THR A 17 -7.60 -8.46 2.52
C THR A 17 -8.33 -7.70 3.61
N ILE A 18 -9.33 -8.30 4.27
CA ILE A 18 -10.09 -7.67 5.34
C ILE A 18 -9.19 -7.36 6.54
N ILE A 19 -8.43 -8.35 7.01
CA ILE A 19 -7.54 -8.19 8.17
C ILE A 19 -6.46 -7.14 7.86
N ASN A 20 -5.91 -7.17 6.65
CA ASN A 20 -4.94 -6.18 6.20
C ASN A 20 -5.51 -4.77 6.18
N ALA A 21 -6.73 -4.59 5.69
CA ALA A 21 -7.39 -3.29 5.71
C ALA A 21 -7.60 -2.80 7.14
N VAL A 22 -8.08 -3.64 8.05
CA VAL A 22 -8.31 -3.28 9.46
C VAL A 22 -7.01 -2.87 10.14
N ILE A 23 -5.94 -3.66 9.99
CA ILE A 23 -4.64 -3.36 10.60
C ILE A 23 -4.05 -2.09 10.02
N PHE A 24 -4.15 -1.89 8.70
CA PHE A 24 -3.66 -0.69 8.06
C PHE A 24 -4.41 0.56 8.53
N ILE A 25 -5.73 0.50 8.65
CA ILE A 25 -6.56 1.58 9.19
C ILE A 25 -6.16 1.90 10.63
N ALA A 26 -5.92 0.89 11.46
CA ALA A 26 -5.45 1.10 12.83
C ALA A 26 -4.08 1.80 12.88
N ILE A 27 -3.12 1.36 12.05
CA ILE A 27 -1.80 2.01 11.93
C ILE A 27 -1.95 3.47 11.46
N ALA A 28 -2.81 3.72 10.46
CA ALA A 28 -3.06 5.06 9.96
C ALA A 28 -3.69 5.97 11.02
N ALA A 29 -4.68 5.46 11.78
CA ALA A 29 -5.28 6.20 12.88
C ALA A 29 -4.24 6.55 13.94
N LEU A 30 -3.38 5.60 14.33
CA LEU A 30 -2.29 5.86 15.27
C LEU A 30 -1.30 6.90 14.74
N GLY A 31 -0.94 6.85 13.46
CA GLY A 31 -0.07 7.85 12.84
C GLY A 31 -0.71 9.25 12.81
N ILE A 32 -2.01 9.33 12.49
CA ILE A 32 -2.71 10.61 12.42
C ILE A 32 -2.90 11.21 13.81
N PHE A 33 -3.51 10.47 14.73
CA PHE A 33 -3.84 10.97 16.07
C PHE A 33 -2.61 11.04 17.00
N GLY A 34 -1.65 10.13 16.84
CA GLY A 34 -0.46 10.07 17.68
C GLY A 34 0.71 10.91 17.20
N VAL A 35 0.80 11.20 15.89
CA VAL A 35 1.96 11.90 15.31
C VAL A 35 1.54 13.16 14.56
N PHE A 36 0.70 13.05 13.53
CA PHE A 36 0.38 14.18 12.66
C PHE A 36 -0.33 15.31 13.40
N LEU A 37 -1.45 15.02 14.07
CA LEU A 37 -2.25 16.04 14.74
C LEU A 37 -1.46 16.74 15.86
N PRO A 38 -0.78 16.02 16.78
CA PRO A 38 0.05 16.68 17.79
C PRO A 38 1.14 17.57 17.17
N LEU A 39 1.88 17.06 16.18
CA LEU A 39 2.92 17.84 15.52
C LEU A 39 2.34 19.06 14.79
N ALA A 40 1.20 18.92 14.13
CA ALA A 40 0.53 20.03 13.47
C ALA A 40 0.10 21.10 14.48
N THR A 41 -0.46 20.71 15.63
CA THR A 41 -0.87 21.67 16.67
C THR A 41 0.32 22.40 17.31
N VAL A 42 1.46 21.75 17.45
CA VAL A 42 2.67 22.33 18.06
C VAL A 42 3.44 23.20 17.06
N LEU A 43 3.61 22.73 15.82
CA LEU A 43 4.39 23.43 14.79
C LEU A 43 3.58 24.55 14.13
N PHE A 44 2.26 24.42 14.08
CA PHE A 44 1.34 25.34 13.41
C PHE A 44 0.18 25.74 14.33
N PRO A 45 0.45 26.42 15.46
CA PRO A 45 -0.58 26.81 16.43
C PRO A 45 -1.59 27.80 15.84
N VAL A 46 -1.18 28.57 14.83
CA VAL A 46 -2.05 29.46 14.04
C VAL A 46 -2.05 28.98 12.59
N PRO A 47 -3.07 28.21 12.16
CA PRO A 47 -3.12 27.64 10.80
C PRO A 47 -3.14 28.70 9.70
N ALA A 48 -3.73 29.87 9.96
CA ALA A 48 -3.87 30.95 8.99
C ALA A 48 -2.54 31.60 8.59
N GLU A 49 -1.51 31.51 9.44
CA GLU A 49 -0.17 32.07 9.18
C GLU A 49 0.80 31.01 8.67
N THR A 50 0.34 29.77 8.54
CA THR A 50 1.19 28.64 8.17
C THR A 50 1.42 28.60 6.66
N SER A 51 2.69 28.63 6.26
CA SER A 51 3.08 28.39 4.86
C SER A 51 2.58 27.02 4.40
N ALA A 52 1.81 26.99 3.32
CA ALA A 52 1.27 25.79 2.70
C ALA A 52 2.33 24.73 2.43
N LEU A 53 3.56 25.15 2.07
CA LEU A 53 4.67 24.25 1.80
C LEU A 53 5.12 23.49 3.06
N LYS A 54 5.19 24.17 4.22
CA LYS A 54 5.59 23.53 5.49
C LYS A 54 4.54 22.53 5.96
N PHE A 55 3.26 22.88 5.84
CA PHE A 55 2.16 21.98 6.15
C PHE A 55 2.14 20.76 5.22
N SER A 56 2.26 20.98 3.91
CA SER A 56 2.33 19.92 2.92
C SER A 56 3.52 18.99 3.13
N LEU A 57 4.69 19.51 3.55
CA LEU A 57 5.84 18.66 3.88
C LEU A 57 5.58 17.79 5.12
N LEU A 58 4.96 18.33 6.17
CA LEU A 58 4.61 17.56 7.36
C LEU A 58 3.59 16.45 6.99
N LEU A 59 2.57 16.79 6.21
CA LEU A 59 1.59 15.85 5.72
C LEU A 59 2.23 14.78 4.82
N ALA A 60 3.14 15.17 3.94
CA ALA A 60 3.88 14.26 3.06
C ALA A 60 4.74 13.28 3.87
N ALA A 61 5.47 13.78 4.86
CA ALA A 61 6.30 12.95 5.73
C ALA A 61 5.45 11.96 6.54
N CYS A 62 4.32 12.40 7.07
CA CYS A 62 3.42 11.53 7.81
C CYS A 62 2.80 10.45 6.91
N ALA A 63 2.30 10.83 5.73
CA ALA A 63 1.74 9.88 4.77
C ALA A 63 2.81 8.92 4.22
N PHE A 64 4.06 9.36 4.04
CA PHE A 64 5.18 8.48 3.69
C PHE A 64 5.42 7.42 4.77
N LEU A 65 5.40 7.80 6.05
CA LEU A 65 5.55 6.85 7.15
C LEU A 65 4.36 5.89 7.24
N ILE A 66 3.14 6.42 7.20
CA ILE A 66 1.91 5.61 7.33
C ILE A 66 1.75 4.65 6.15
N ILE A 67 1.90 5.12 4.92
CA ILE A 67 1.67 4.29 3.73
C ILE A 67 2.92 3.49 3.40
N GLY A 68 4.09 4.14 3.33
CA GLY A 68 5.35 3.52 2.92
C GLY A 68 5.86 2.46 3.90
N LEU A 69 5.59 2.61 5.20
CA LEU A 69 5.96 1.61 6.22
C LEU A 69 4.76 0.89 6.83
N GLY A 70 3.62 1.55 7.00
CA GLY A 70 2.44 0.92 7.58
C GLY A 70 1.81 -0.13 6.68
N LEU A 71 1.82 0.04 5.35
CA LEU A 71 1.26 -0.97 4.43
C LEU A 71 2.08 -2.27 4.45
N PRO A 72 3.43 -2.28 4.32
CA PRO A 72 4.22 -3.51 4.45
C PRO A 72 4.07 -4.18 5.82
N ILE A 73 4.01 -3.40 6.90
CA ILE A 73 3.80 -3.92 8.26
C ILE A 73 2.42 -4.58 8.36
N SER A 74 1.37 -3.92 7.87
CA SER A 74 0.01 -4.48 7.88
C SER A 74 -0.08 -5.79 7.11
N MET A 75 0.59 -5.90 5.96
CA MET A 75 0.60 -7.12 5.15
C MET A 75 1.31 -8.27 5.87
N ARG A 76 2.44 -7.98 6.54
CA ARG A 76 3.19 -8.99 7.33
C ARG A 76 2.37 -9.47 8.53
N LEU A 77 1.76 -8.56 9.27
CA LEU A 77 0.89 -8.91 10.40
C LEU A 77 -0.32 -9.72 9.96
N SER A 78 -0.94 -9.33 8.84
CA SER A 78 -2.07 -10.07 8.26
C SER A 78 -1.68 -11.47 7.83
N ALA A 79 -0.51 -11.62 7.20
CA ALA A 79 0.01 -12.93 6.83
C ALA A 79 0.27 -13.81 8.06
N MET A 80 0.74 -13.23 9.17
CA MET A 80 0.93 -13.96 10.43
C MET A 80 -0.40 -14.38 11.06
N LEU A 81 -1.43 -13.53 11.01
CA LEU A 81 -2.74 -13.80 11.61
C LEU A 81 -3.59 -14.77 10.77
N VAL A 82 -3.50 -14.67 9.45
CA VAL A 82 -4.28 -15.51 8.51
C VAL A 82 -3.57 -16.82 8.21
N GLY A 83 -2.23 -16.84 8.28
CA GLY A 83 -1.38 -18.00 8.01
C GLY A 83 -1.40 -19.04 9.12
N GLY A 84 -2.58 -19.48 9.55
CA GLY A 84 -2.78 -20.51 10.56
C GLY A 84 -2.14 -21.85 10.20
N LYS A 85 -2.08 -22.77 11.18
CA LYS A 85 -1.44 -24.10 11.08
C LYS A 85 -1.76 -24.84 9.77
N ARG A 86 -3.05 -24.89 9.40
CA ARG A 86 -3.54 -25.58 8.21
C ARG A 86 -2.99 -25.03 6.89
N MET A 87 -2.78 -23.72 6.81
CA MET A 87 -2.17 -23.08 5.62
C MET A 87 -0.67 -23.32 5.57
N ARG A 88 0.01 -23.30 6.74
CA ARG A 88 1.45 -23.63 6.85
C ARG A 88 1.72 -25.09 6.55
N GLU A 89 0.81 -25.99 6.92
CA GLU A 89 0.88 -27.42 6.61
C GLU A 89 0.73 -27.72 5.11
N THR A 90 -0.03 -26.90 4.37
CA THR A 90 -0.14 -27.00 2.90
C THR A 90 1.03 -26.37 2.15
N LEU A 91 1.84 -25.55 2.81
CA LEU A 91 3.02 -24.93 2.21
C LEU A 91 4.21 -25.88 2.39
N VAL A 92 4.45 -26.73 1.38
CA VAL A 92 5.67 -27.56 1.34
C VAL A 92 6.87 -26.63 1.11
N PRO A 93 7.83 -26.54 2.05
CA PRO A 93 9.00 -25.70 1.85
C PRO A 93 9.84 -26.25 0.69
N ALA A 94 10.00 -25.48 -0.37
CA ALA A 94 10.91 -25.79 -1.46
C ALA A 94 12.27 -25.11 -1.24
N ALA A 95 13.33 -25.74 -1.73
CA ALA A 95 14.67 -25.15 -1.67
C ALA A 95 14.69 -23.80 -2.42
N GLY A 96 14.97 -22.72 -1.69
CA GLY A 96 15.04 -21.36 -2.22
C GLY A 96 13.84 -20.46 -1.93
N ASP A 97 12.80 -20.96 -1.25
CA ASP A 97 11.61 -20.16 -0.92
C ASP A 97 11.94 -18.94 -0.04
N ASP A 98 12.84 -19.08 0.93
CA ASP A 98 13.26 -17.97 1.79
C ASP A 98 14.05 -16.90 1.02
N ALA A 99 14.90 -17.32 0.07
CA ALA A 99 15.66 -16.42 -0.80
C ALA A 99 14.75 -15.67 -1.78
N LEU A 100 13.72 -16.35 -2.29
CA LEU A 100 12.70 -15.73 -3.14
C LEU A 100 11.82 -14.76 -2.33
N ALA A 101 11.35 -15.16 -1.16
CA ALA A 101 10.51 -14.34 -0.29
C ALA A 101 11.22 -13.07 0.16
N SER A 102 12.50 -13.18 0.55
CA SER A 102 13.33 -12.01 0.91
C SER A 102 13.52 -11.06 -0.27
N LYS A 103 13.80 -11.58 -1.48
CA LYS A 103 13.92 -10.77 -2.69
C LYS A 103 12.60 -10.06 -3.06
N VAL A 104 11.48 -10.77 -3.02
CA VAL A 104 10.15 -10.21 -3.31
C VAL A 104 9.78 -9.16 -2.27
N SER A 105 10.00 -9.43 -0.97
CA SER A 105 9.73 -8.44 0.08
C SER A 105 10.61 -7.20 -0.09
N TRP A 106 11.86 -7.34 -0.49
CA TRP A 106 12.74 -6.21 -0.76
C TRP A 106 12.24 -5.38 -1.95
N GLN A 107 11.82 -6.01 -3.04
CA GLN A 107 11.27 -5.32 -4.20
C GLN A 107 9.97 -4.58 -3.86
N ILE A 108 9.04 -5.23 -3.16
CA ILE A 108 7.77 -4.63 -2.74
C ILE A 108 8.05 -3.41 -1.86
N ASN A 109 8.89 -3.55 -0.83
CA ASN A 109 9.23 -2.45 0.07
C ASN A 109 9.88 -1.29 -0.70
N ARG A 110 10.82 -1.58 -1.60
CA ARG A 110 11.50 -0.56 -2.40
C ARG A 110 10.54 0.18 -3.33
N ILE A 111 9.68 -0.54 -4.06
CA ILE A 111 8.69 0.09 -4.95
C ILE A 111 7.75 0.96 -4.14
N MET A 112 7.29 0.48 -2.99
CA MET A 112 6.35 1.21 -2.15
C MET A 112 6.97 2.45 -1.52
N LEU A 113 8.22 2.38 -1.08
CA LEU A 113 8.97 3.54 -0.59
C LEU A 113 9.20 4.55 -1.70
N ILE A 114 9.61 4.12 -2.90
CA ILE A 114 9.80 5.04 -4.03
C ILE A 114 8.47 5.67 -4.43
N MET A 115 7.41 4.87 -4.59
CA MET A 115 6.09 5.37 -4.97
C MET A 115 5.53 6.30 -3.90
N CYS A 116 5.54 5.95 -2.62
CA CYS A 116 5.05 6.87 -1.58
C CYS A 116 5.93 8.11 -1.47
N GLY A 117 7.26 7.96 -1.56
CA GLY A 117 8.23 9.05 -1.43
C GLY A 117 8.24 10.03 -2.61
N LEU A 118 7.78 9.62 -3.79
CA LEU A 118 7.65 10.52 -4.95
C LEU A 118 6.21 10.97 -5.18
N LEU A 119 5.26 10.05 -5.11
CA LEU A 119 3.86 10.30 -5.46
C LEU A 119 3.17 11.19 -4.43
N VAL A 120 3.38 10.95 -3.13
CA VAL A 120 2.70 11.72 -2.07
C VAL A 120 3.21 13.17 -2.03
N PRO A 121 4.54 13.44 -1.97
CA PRO A 121 5.03 14.81 -2.06
C PRO A 121 4.69 15.45 -3.40
N GLY A 122 4.73 14.70 -4.50
CA GLY A 122 4.36 15.19 -5.83
C GLY A 122 2.92 15.70 -5.88
N ILE A 123 1.95 14.90 -5.39
CA ILE A 123 0.54 15.31 -5.33
C ILE A 123 0.36 16.54 -4.44
N LEU A 124 1.04 16.59 -3.29
CA LEU A 124 0.94 17.71 -2.36
C LEU A 124 1.55 19.00 -2.91
N LEU A 125 2.64 18.91 -3.70
CA LEU A 125 3.21 20.05 -4.41
C LEU A 125 2.28 20.56 -5.51
N PHE A 126 1.63 19.66 -6.23
CA PHE A 126 0.60 20.00 -7.23
C PHE A 126 -0.57 20.76 -6.61
N ILE A 127 -1.04 20.31 -5.44
CA ILE A 127 -2.10 21.01 -4.68
C ILE A 127 -1.60 22.36 -4.16
N ALA A 128 -0.39 22.41 -3.57
CA ALA A 128 0.15 23.62 -2.96
C ALA A 128 0.45 24.74 -3.98
N HIS A 129 0.78 24.38 -5.23
CA HIS A 129 1.06 25.33 -6.31
C HIS A 129 -0.11 25.51 -7.28
N ASP A 130 -1.28 24.97 -6.95
CA ASP A 130 -2.50 25.01 -7.77
C ASP A 130 -2.24 24.63 -9.24
N ILE A 131 -1.40 23.61 -9.45
CA ILE A 131 -1.08 23.13 -10.79
C ILE A 131 -2.34 22.48 -11.35
N GLN A 132 -2.91 23.06 -12.41
CA GLN A 132 -4.07 22.51 -13.12
C GLN A 132 -3.74 21.17 -13.79
N ALA A 133 -3.80 20.10 -13.00
CA ALA A 133 -3.60 18.72 -13.46
C ALA A 133 -4.90 18.06 -13.93
N GLY A 134 -5.99 18.82 -14.09
CA GLY A 134 -7.32 18.29 -14.47
C GLY A 134 -7.29 17.32 -15.66
N PRO A 135 -6.64 17.65 -16.79
CA PRO A 135 -6.52 16.75 -17.93
C PRO A 135 -5.67 15.50 -17.62
N ILE A 136 -4.57 15.67 -16.88
CA ILE A 136 -3.64 14.58 -16.52
C ILE A 136 -4.31 13.59 -15.56
N ILE A 137 -4.99 14.08 -14.53
CA ILE A 137 -5.73 13.27 -13.56
C ILE A 137 -6.86 12.52 -14.25
N THR A 138 -7.56 13.17 -15.19
CA THR A 138 -8.62 12.54 -15.96
C THR A 138 -8.08 11.40 -16.83
N ALA A 139 -6.96 11.64 -17.53
CA ALA A 139 -6.30 10.60 -18.33
C ALA A 139 -5.81 9.43 -17.45
N LEU A 140 -5.20 9.71 -16.29
CA LEU A 140 -4.74 8.70 -15.36
C LEU A 140 -5.89 7.87 -14.76
N LYS A 141 -7.03 8.49 -14.45
CA LYS A 141 -8.24 7.78 -13.99
C LYS A 141 -8.75 6.80 -15.05
N TRP A 142 -8.87 7.26 -16.29
CA TRP A 142 -9.30 6.39 -17.39
C TRP A 142 -8.31 5.26 -17.64
N LEU A 143 -7.01 5.55 -17.61
CA LEU A 143 -5.96 4.55 -17.72
C LEU A 143 -6.08 3.48 -16.62
N ALA A 144 -6.28 3.89 -15.37
CA ALA A 144 -6.43 2.97 -14.24
C ALA A 144 -7.65 2.06 -14.37
N ILE A 145 -8.80 2.60 -14.80
CA ILE A 145 -10.02 1.82 -15.06
C ILE A 145 -9.78 0.78 -16.16
N VAL A 146 -9.14 1.18 -17.26
CA VAL A 146 -8.81 0.28 -18.37
C VAL A 146 -7.85 -0.83 -17.90
N LEU A 147 -6.81 -0.48 -17.14
CA LEU A 147 -5.86 -1.46 -16.61
C LEU A 147 -6.51 -2.44 -15.62
N MET A 148 -7.42 -1.98 -14.75
CA MET A 148 -8.20 -2.87 -13.89
C MET A 148 -9.11 -3.80 -14.70
N ALA A 149 -9.78 -3.30 -15.73
CA ALA A 149 -10.61 -4.12 -16.60
C ALA A 149 -9.78 -5.19 -17.32
N VAL A 150 -8.62 -4.82 -17.90
CA VAL A 150 -7.71 -5.76 -18.56
C VAL A 150 -7.16 -6.80 -17.59
N SER A 151 -6.74 -6.39 -16.39
CA SER A 151 -6.28 -7.29 -15.34
C SER A 151 -7.37 -8.29 -14.92
N THR A 152 -8.60 -7.81 -14.74
CA THR A 152 -9.75 -8.66 -14.38
C THR A 152 -10.07 -9.64 -15.50
N MET A 153 -10.12 -9.19 -16.76
CA MET A 153 -10.39 -10.04 -17.92
C MET A 153 -9.30 -11.10 -18.13
N THR A 154 -8.03 -10.72 -18.01
CA THR A 154 -6.89 -11.66 -18.13
C THR A 154 -6.87 -12.67 -16.98
N GLY A 155 -7.24 -12.26 -15.76
CA GLY A 155 -7.43 -13.14 -14.61
C GLY A 155 -8.54 -14.17 -14.84
N ILE A 156 -9.71 -13.73 -15.32
CA ILE A 156 -10.84 -14.62 -15.66
C ILE A 156 -10.46 -15.59 -16.79
N ALA A 157 -9.76 -15.10 -17.82
CA ALA A 157 -9.33 -15.92 -18.95
C ALA A 157 -8.30 -17.00 -18.55
N ARG A 158 -7.43 -16.71 -17.58
CA ARG A 158 -6.50 -17.71 -17.02
C ARG A 158 -7.22 -18.73 -16.14
N HIS A 159 -8.18 -18.31 -15.34
CA HIS A 159 -8.98 -19.23 -14.50
C HIS A 159 -9.85 -20.19 -15.29
N ARG A 160 -10.30 -19.81 -16.50
CA ARG A 160 -11.05 -20.70 -17.40
C ARG A 160 -10.19 -21.73 -18.14
N LYS A 161 -8.87 -21.57 -18.15
CA LYS A 161 -7.91 -22.46 -18.84
C LYS A 161 -7.18 -23.43 -17.90
N SER A 162 -7.42 -23.33 -16.59
CA SER A 162 -6.92 -24.27 -15.56
C SER A 162 -8.05 -25.14 -15.04
#